data_AF-A0A527H9U8-F1
#
_entry.id   AF-A0A527H9U8-F1
#
_cell.length_a   1.000
_cell.length_b   1.000
_cell.length_c   1.000
_cell.angle_alpha   90.00
_cell.angle_beta   90.00
_cell.angle_gamma   90.00
#
_symmetry.space_group_name_H-M   'P 1'
#
loop_
_entity.id
_entity.type
_entity.pdbx_description
1 polymer ?
#
loop_
_entity_poly.entity_id
_entity_poly.type
_entity_poly.pdbx_seq_one_letter_code
_entity_poly.pdbx_strand_id
1 'polypeptide(L)'
;PNALHNNCSGKHSGFLCTCVHAGIAHRGYVKSGHGLQELVRDAMQSVTGAVHGEDQRAIDGCSIPTYAVPLRSFAIGFARMATTSGFGPERAKAARRLLAACMAEPFFVAGTGREDVALMEAAPGRIFTKGGAEGVHCAAIPELGLGIALKCDDGAGRAGEAMIATVLAKLLRADEALAFKLSELANTPIENRNGVKVGALRLTAALN
;
A
#
# COMPACT_ATOMS: atom_id res chain seq x y z
N PRO A 1 1.89 -25.42 -6.35
CA PRO A 1 2.23 -24.15 -5.64
C PRO A 1 2.37 -24.42 -4.13
N ASN A 2 3.21 -23.68 -3.41
CA ASN A 2 3.48 -23.85 -1.96
C ASN A 2 3.62 -22.47 -1.26
N ALA A 3 3.99 -22.43 0.03
CA ALA A 3 4.10 -21.19 0.80
C ALA A 3 5.08 -20.15 0.20
N LEU A 4 6.11 -20.57 -0.53
CA LEU A 4 7.06 -19.66 -1.21
C LEU A 4 6.40 -18.91 -2.38
N HIS A 5 5.33 -19.47 -2.95
CA HIS A 5 4.56 -18.89 -4.05
C HIS A 5 3.41 -18.00 -3.54
N ASN A 6 3.28 -17.78 -2.23
CA ASN A 6 2.27 -16.88 -1.67
C ASN A 6 2.67 -15.41 -1.90
N ASN A 7 1.71 -14.55 -2.20
CA ASN A 7 1.95 -13.11 -2.44
C ASN A 7 2.54 -12.37 -1.23
N CYS A 8 2.40 -12.89 -0.01
CA CYS A 8 3.01 -12.34 1.19
C CYS A 8 4.44 -12.84 1.44
N SER A 9 4.97 -13.78 0.64
CA SER A 9 6.26 -14.43 0.91
C SER A 9 7.41 -13.43 1.12
N GLY A 10 7.45 -12.32 0.38
CA GLY A 10 8.43 -11.25 0.58
C GLY A 10 8.39 -10.60 1.97
N LYS A 11 7.18 -10.32 2.50
CA LYS A 11 6.97 -9.82 3.88
C LYS A 11 7.50 -10.82 4.90
N HIS A 12 7.21 -12.11 4.72
CA HIS A 12 7.67 -13.17 5.60
C HIS A 12 9.20 -13.37 5.55
N SER A 13 9.82 -13.25 4.39
CA SER A 13 11.28 -13.24 4.26
C SER A 13 11.89 -12.05 5.00
N GLY A 14 11.32 -10.85 4.86
CA GLY A 14 11.75 -9.67 5.60
C GLY A 14 11.66 -9.84 7.12
N PHE A 15 10.61 -10.48 7.61
CA PHE A 15 10.43 -10.86 9.01
C PHE A 15 11.53 -11.80 9.51
N LEU A 16 11.85 -12.86 8.76
CA LEU A 16 12.93 -13.77 9.11
C LEU A 16 14.29 -13.07 9.11
N CYS A 17 14.57 -12.23 8.11
CA CYS A 17 15.78 -11.41 8.06
C CYS A 17 15.89 -10.48 9.27
N THR A 18 14.78 -9.87 9.69
CA THR A 18 14.73 -9.00 10.88
C THR A 18 15.01 -9.79 12.15
N CYS A 19 14.44 -10.99 12.31
CA CYS A 19 14.75 -11.86 13.44
C CYS A 19 16.25 -12.16 13.53
N VAL A 20 16.86 -12.59 12.42
CA VAL A 20 18.30 -12.89 12.37
C VAL A 20 19.14 -11.65 12.69
N HIS A 21 18.83 -10.51 12.08
CA HIS A 21 19.56 -9.26 12.29
C HIS A 21 19.49 -8.77 13.75
N ALA A 22 18.33 -8.92 14.39
CA ALA A 22 18.09 -8.48 15.76
C ALA A 22 18.44 -9.54 16.84
N GLY A 23 18.91 -10.73 16.45
CA GLY A 23 19.16 -11.83 17.39
C GLY A 23 17.91 -12.42 18.03
N ILE A 24 16.73 -12.22 17.43
CA ILE A 24 15.45 -12.76 17.90
C ILE A 24 15.28 -14.18 17.33
N ALA A 25 14.87 -15.14 18.17
CA ALA A 25 14.54 -16.48 17.70
C ALA A 25 13.49 -16.41 16.59
N HIS A 26 13.72 -17.02 15.43
CA HIS A 26 12.79 -16.93 14.29
C HIS A 26 11.65 -17.94 14.38
N ARG A 27 11.78 -18.99 15.20
CA ARG A 27 10.75 -20.03 15.32
C ARG A 27 9.49 -19.47 15.96
N GLY A 28 8.36 -19.58 15.25
CA GLY A 28 7.08 -19.06 15.74
C GLY A 28 6.87 -17.58 15.48
N TYR A 29 7.66 -16.95 14.60
CA TYR A 29 7.60 -15.51 14.33
C TYR A 29 6.23 -14.97 13.90
N VAL A 30 5.33 -15.83 13.43
CA VAL A 30 3.96 -15.47 13.05
C VAL A 30 3.01 -15.35 14.24
N LYS A 31 3.38 -15.88 15.41
CA LYS A 31 2.50 -15.92 16.59
C LYS A 31 2.42 -14.55 17.27
N SER A 32 1.23 -14.23 17.78
CA SER A 32 1.03 -13.11 18.70
C SER A 32 1.99 -13.21 19.91
N GLY A 33 2.52 -12.09 20.38
CA GLY A 33 3.46 -12.01 21.50
C GLY A 33 4.89 -12.41 21.16
N HIS A 34 5.15 -12.87 19.92
CA HIS A 34 6.52 -13.07 19.46
C HIS A 34 7.23 -11.71 19.32
N GLY A 35 8.47 -11.60 19.77
CA GLY A 35 9.20 -10.31 19.79
C GLY A 35 9.23 -9.58 18.44
N LEU A 36 9.30 -10.31 17.33
CA LEU A 36 9.11 -9.71 15.99
C LEU A 36 7.73 -9.05 15.79
N GLN A 37 6.64 -9.70 16.17
CA GLN A 37 5.29 -9.14 15.98
C GLN A 37 5.06 -7.91 16.88
N GLU A 38 5.71 -7.86 18.04
CA GLU A 38 5.77 -6.67 18.90
C GLU A 38 6.49 -5.52 18.18
N LEU A 39 7.64 -5.79 17.55
CA LEU A 39 8.35 -4.78 16.73
C LEU A 39 7.50 -4.27 15.56
N VAL A 40 6.76 -5.17 14.88
CA VAL A 40 5.85 -4.80 13.79
C VAL A 40 4.72 -3.92 14.32
N ARG A 41 4.12 -4.29 15.46
CA ARG A 41 3.09 -3.48 16.12
C ARG A 41 3.62 -2.08 16.42
N ASP A 42 4.75 -1.99 17.11
CA ASP A 42 5.32 -0.71 17.54
C ASP A 42 5.70 0.15 16.33
N ALA A 43 6.21 -0.47 15.26
CA ALA A 43 6.47 0.22 14.01
C ALA A 43 5.20 0.78 13.36
N MET A 44 4.13 -0.02 13.30
CA MET A 44 2.83 0.40 12.77
C MET A 44 2.21 1.52 13.62
N GLN A 45 2.26 1.44 14.95
CA GLN A 45 1.77 2.49 15.84
C GLN A 45 2.58 3.79 15.67
N SER A 46 3.90 3.69 15.58
CA SER A 46 4.77 4.86 15.38
C SER A 46 4.49 5.57 14.05
N VAL A 47 4.20 4.82 12.98
CA VAL A 47 3.91 5.39 11.67
C VAL A 47 2.49 5.97 11.63
N THR A 48 1.49 5.17 11.97
CA THR A 48 0.06 5.50 11.80
C THR A 48 -0.51 6.36 12.93
N GLY A 49 0.10 6.32 14.11
CA GLY A 49 -0.44 6.89 15.34
C GLY A 49 -1.68 6.17 15.88
N ALA A 50 -2.08 5.04 15.30
CA ALA A 50 -3.24 4.28 15.76
C ALA A 50 -2.88 3.37 16.95
N VAL A 51 -3.88 3.06 17.77
CA VAL A 51 -3.74 2.09 18.87
C VAL A 51 -3.84 0.68 18.29
N HIS A 52 -2.95 -0.22 18.70
CA HIS A 52 -2.90 -1.61 18.25
C HIS A 52 -3.00 -2.56 19.44
N GLY A 53 -4.12 -2.47 20.17
CA GLY A 53 -4.45 -3.38 21.27
C GLY A 53 -4.99 -4.72 20.77
N GLU A 54 -5.35 -5.60 21.72
CA GLU A 54 -5.91 -6.91 21.40
C GLU A 54 -7.24 -6.81 20.64
N ASP A 55 -8.10 -5.86 21.01
CA ASP A 55 -9.40 -5.61 20.37
C ASP A 55 -9.28 -4.99 18.97
N GLN A 56 -8.11 -4.46 18.61
CA GLN A 56 -7.85 -3.86 17.29
C GLN A 56 -7.01 -4.80 16.41
N ARG A 57 -7.05 -6.11 16.66
CA ARG A 57 -6.23 -7.09 15.98
C ARG A 57 -7.04 -8.29 15.49
N ALA A 58 -6.70 -8.77 14.30
CA ALA A 58 -7.14 -10.05 13.75
C ALA A 58 -5.95 -10.86 13.24
N ILE A 59 -6.22 -12.06 12.72
CA ILE A 59 -5.23 -12.89 12.03
C ILE A 59 -5.45 -12.76 10.53
N ASP A 60 -4.41 -12.35 9.82
CA ASP A 60 -4.38 -12.26 8.36
C ASP A 60 -4.32 -13.65 7.70
N GLY A 61 -4.68 -13.76 6.42
CA GLY A 61 -4.63 -15.01 5.67
C GLY A 61 -3.23 -15.61 5.55
N CYS A 62 -2.17 -14.80 5.75
CA CYS A 62 -0.79 -15.26 5.84
C CYS A 62 -0.34 -15.62 7.28
N SER A 63 -1.29 -15.72 8.22
CA SER A 63 -1.13 -16.18 9.61
C SER A 63 -0.50 -15.21 10.61
N ILE A 64 -0.27 -13.95 10.25
CA ILE A 64 0.27 -12.94 11.19
C ILE A 64 -0.85 -12.09 11.82
N PRO A 65 -0.60 -11.47 12.99
CA PRO A 65 -1.35 -10.31 13.45
C PRO A 65 -1.51 -9.22 12.38
N THR A 66 -2.74 -8.77 12.16
CA THR A 66 -3.05 -7.56 11.40
C THR A 66 -3.91 -6.63 12.24
N TYR A 67 -3.74 -5.33 12.07
CA TYR A 67 -4.31 -4.32 12.95
C TYR A 67 -5.36 -3.46 12.24
N ALA A 68 -6.47 -3.20 12.94
CA ALA A 68 -7.44 -2.21 12.53
C ALA A 68 -6.84 -0.80 12.67
N VAL A 69 -6.88 -0.03 11.59
CA VAL A 69 -6.33 1.33 11.53
C VAL A 69 -7.39 2.23 10.89
N PRO A 70 -7.74 3.37 11.51
CA PRO A 70 -8.62 4.36 10.86
C PRO A 70 -8.03 4.85 9.54
N LEU A 71 -8.85 5.08 8.51
CA LEU A 71 -8.37 5.57 7.20
C LEU A 71 -7.54 6.85 7.31
N ARG A 72 -7.95 7.78 8.18
CA ARG A 72 -7.19 9.00 8.45
C ARG A 72 -5.78 8.69 8.97
N SER A 73 -5.62 7.70 9.84
CA SER A 73 -4.33 7.26 10.37
C SER A 73 -3.46 6.59 9.31
N PHE A 74 -4.06 5.83 8.37
CA PHE A 74 -3.32 5.35 7.20
C PHE A 74 -2.83 6.52 6.34
N ALA A 75 -3.70 7.45 5.97
CA ALA A 75 -3.32 8.62 5.18
C ALA A 75 -2.18 9.42 5.83
N ILE A 76 -2.27 9.68 7.14
CA ILE A 76 -1.19 10.31 7.91
C ILE A 76 0.09 9.47 7.91
N GLY A 77 -0.03 8.15 8.08
CA GLY A 77 1.11 7.24 8.06
C GLY A 77 1.87 7.30 6.74
N PHE A 78 1.16 7.24 5.61
CA PHE A 78 1.76 7.38 4.28
C PHE A 78 2.38 8.76 4.05
N ALA A 79 1.73 9.84 4.51
CA ALA A 79 2.30 11.19 4.46
C ALA A 79 3.61 11.30 5.27
N ARG A 80 3.66 10.70 6.46
CA ARG A 80 4.86 10.64 7.30
C ARG A 80 5.95 9.77 6.68
N MET A 81 5.61 8.65 6.05
CA MET A 81 6.60 7.84 5.34
C MET A 81 7.25 8.62 4.18
N ALA A 82 6.47 9.42 3.46
CA ALA A 82 6.96 10.24 2.35
C ALA A 82 7.77 11.46 2.79
N THR A 83 7.31 12.16 3.83
CA THR A 83 7.95 13.41 4.31
C THR A 83 8.99 13.18 5.39
N THR A 84 8.99 12.00 6.02
CA THR A 84 9.69 11.67 7.26
C THR A 84 9.33 12.53 8.46
N SER A 85 8.23 13.29 8.38
CA SER A 85 7.79 14.17 9.46
C SER A 85 7.44 13.39 10.73
N GLY A 86 7.93 13.87 11.87
CA GLY A 86 7.73 13.23 13.18
C GLY A 86 8.57 11.98 13.44
N PHE A 87 9.47 11.58 12.53
CA PHE A 87 10.39 10.47 12.75
C PHE A 87 11.75 10.94 13.28
N GLY A 88 12.34 10.16 14.19
CA GLY A 88 13.75 10.27 14.52
C GLY A 88 14.67 9.89 13.34
N PRO A 89 15.98 10.18 13.43
CA PRO A 89 16.91 10.09 12.29
C PRO A 89 16.96 8.71 11.64
N GLU A 90 17.00 7.63 12.43
CA GLU A 90 17.06 6.26 11.90
C GLU A 90 15.79 5.85 11.15
N ARG A 91 14.61 6.18 11.69
CA ARG A 91 13.33 5.87 11.04
C ARG A 91 13.12 6.72 9.79
N ALA A 92 13.54 7.98 9.81
CA ALA A 92 13.52 8.85 8.64
C ALA A 92 14.41 8.27 7.52
N LYS A 93 15.62 7.80 7.85
CA LYS A 93 16.52 7.13 6.90
C LYS A 93 15.90 5.85 6.33
N ALA A 94 15.29 5.02 7.19
CA ALA A 94 14.62 3.79 6.76
C ALA A 94 13.42 4.08 5.84
N ALA A 95 12.56 5.05 6.19
CA ALA A 95 11.40 5.43 5.40
C ALA A 95 11.79 5.92 4.01
N ARG A 96 12.79 6.81 3.91
CA ARG A 96 13.32 7.27 2.61
C ARG A 96 13.84 6.11 1.76
N ARG A 97 14.65 5.23 2.36
CA ARG A 97 15.21 4.07 1.65
C ARG A 97 14.11 3.12 1.15
N LEU A 98 13.11 2.84 1.97
CA LEU A 98 12.00 1.95 1.62
C LEU A 98 11.17 2.52 0.47
N LEU A 99 10.72 3.78 0.58
CA LEU A 99 9.90 4.39 -0.45
C LEU A 99 10.67 4.54 -1.77
N ALA A 100 11.94 4.98 -1.71
CA ALA A 100 12.77 5.10 -2.90
C ALA A 100 12.96 3.74 -3.59
N ALA A 101 13.23 2.67 -2.83
CA ALA A 101 13.38 1.33 -3.40
C ALA A 101 12.07 0.84 -4.04
N CYS A 102 10.93 1.00 -3.36
CA CYS A 102 9.64 0.57 -3.90
C CYS A 102 9.23 1.33 -5.18
N MET A 103 9.48 2.64 -5.23
CA MET A 103 9.15 3.45 -6.43
C MET A 103 10.14 3.22 -7.58
N ALA A 104 11.40 2.87 -7.28
CA ALA A 104 12.37 2.49 -8.31
C ALA A 104 12.07 1.10 -8.89
N GLU A 105 11.49 0.21 -8.09
CA GLU A 105 11.27 -1.19 -8.42
C GLU A 105 9.80 -1.62 -8.19
N PRO A 106 8.83 -0.97 -8.87
CA PRO A 106 7.40 -1.15 -8.60
C PRO A 106 6.92 -2.58 -8.86
N PHE A 107 7.54 -3.30 -9.82
CA PHE A 107 7.24 -4.70 -10.08
C PHE A 107 7.34 -5.57 -8.82
N PHE A 108 8.37 -5.36 -7.99
CA PHE A 108 8.57 -6.14 -6.76
C PHE A 108 7.61 -5.76 -5.62
N VAL A 109 6.84 -4.68 -5.78
CA VAL A 109 5.81 -4.26 -4.82
C VAL A 109 4.51 -5.04 -5.00
N ALA A 110 4.13 -5.37 -6.25
CA ALA A 110 2.82 -5.97 -6.53
C ALA A 110 2.80 -7.09 -7.58
N GLY A 111 3.71 -7.05 -8.56
CA GLY A 111 3.83 -8.04 -9.63
C GLY A 111 2.97 -7.75 -10.86
N THR A 112 2.91 -8.73 -11.76
CA THR A 112 2.33 -8.60 -13.11
C THR A 112 0.86 -8.17 -13.11
N GLY A 113 0.53 -7.20 -13.95
CA GLY A 113 -0.86 -6.78 -14.22
C GLY A 113 -1.54 -6.09 -13.03
N ARG A 114 -0.78 -5.65 -12.03
CA ARG A 114 -1.32 -4.96 -10.85
C ARG A 114 -1.31 -3.45 -11.05
N GLU A 115 -2.41 -2.81 -10.66
CA GLU A 115 -2.59 -1.36 -10.73
C GLU A 115 -1.48 -0.58 -10.02
N ASP A 116 -0.99 -1.11 -8.89
CA ASP A 116 0.13 -0.52 -8.15
C ASP A 116 1.35 -0.28 -9.04
N VAL A 117 1.65 -1.22 -9.95
CA VAL A 117 2.79 -1.13 -10.88
C VAL A 117 2.52 -0.04 -11.91
N ALA A 118 1.36 -0.10 -12.57
CA ALA A 118 0.99 0.85 -13.62
C ALA A 118 0.98 2.31 -13.13
N LEU A 119 0.47 2.56 -11.92
CA LEU A 119 0.44 3.89 -11.31
C LEU A 119 1.85 4.41 -10.96
N MET A 120 2.71 3.57 -10.40
CA MET A 120 4.09 3.98 -10.07
C MET A 120 4.95 4.18 -11.33
N GLU A 121 4.75 3.37 -12.37
CA GLU A 121 5.39 3.54 -13.68
C GLU A 121 4.86 4.76 -14.45
N ALA A 122 3.62 5.19 -14.19
CA ALA A 122 3.09 6.43 -14.74
C ALA A 122 3.82 7.66 -14.21
N ALA A 123 4.27 7.64 -12.96
CA ALA A 123 4.94 8.76 -12.30
C ALA A 123 6.20 8.31 -11.52
N PRO A 124 7.29 7.92 -12.22
CA PRO A 124 8.47 7.35 -11.60
C PRO A 124 9.04 8.24 -10.49
N GLY A 125 9.17 7.70 -9.28
CA GLY A 125 9.69 8.41 -8.10
C GLY A 125 8.77 9.47 -7.49
N ARG A 126 7.58 9.72 -8.07
CA ARG A 126 6.64 10.76 -7.63
C ARG A 126 5.42 10.21 -6.89
N ILE A 127 5.05 8.96 -7.16
CA ILE A 127 3.92 8.28 -6.53
C ILE A 127 4.41 6.95 -5.96
N PHE A 128 4.10 6.71 -4.69
CA PHE A 128 4.07 5.37 -4.11
C PHE A 128 2.61 4.95 -3.99
N THR A 129 2.27 3.71 -4.35
CA THR A 129 0.92 3.18 -4.14
C THR A 129 0.95 1.72 -3.72
N LYS A 130 -0.03 1.32 -2.91
CA LYS A 130 -0.21 -0.06 -2.46
C LYS A 130 -1.68 -0.39 -2.26
N GLY A 131 -2.18 -1.30 -3.07
CA GLY A 131 -3.47 -1.96 -2.89
C GLY A 131 -3.42 -2.94 -1.72
N GLY A 132 -4.53 -3.00 -0.99
CA GLY A 132 -4.81 -3.93 0.10
C GLY A 132 -6.01 -4.83 -0.21
N ALA A 133 -6.27 -5.80 0.67
CA ALA A 133 -7.46 -6.64 0.57
C ALA A 133 -8.74 -5.83 0.83
N GLU A 134 -9.87 -6.36 0.38
CA GLU A 134 -11.20 -5.76 0.61
C GLU A 134 -11.29 -4.30 0.15
N GLY A 135 -10.75 -3.96 -1.02
CA GLY A 135 -10.95 -2.63 -1.62
C GLY A 135 -10.28 -1.47 -0.86
N VAL A 136 -9.30 -1.75 0.00
CA VAL A 136 -8.43 -0.72 0.60
C VAL A 136 -7.33 -0.36 -0.38
N HIS A 137 -7.04 0.93 -0.53
CA HIS A 137 -5.87 1.41 -1.28
C HIS A 137 -5.22 2.56 -0.55
N CYS A 138 -3.89 2.58 -0.52
CA CYS A 138 -3.14 3.70 0.03
C CYS A 138 -2.09 4.20 -0.96
N ALA A 139 -1.77 5.49 -0.90
CA ALA A 139 -0.72 6.09 -1.70
C ALA A 139 0.00 7.22 -0.96
N ALA A 140 1.14 7.62 -1.48
CA ALA A 140 1.85 8.81 -1.04
C ALA A 140 2.39 9.59 -2.25
N ILE A 141 2.37 10.92 -2.13
CA ILE A 141 2.91 11.86 -3.11
C ILE A 141 3.97 12.70 -2.39
N PRO A 142 5.26 12.30 -2.43
CA PRO A 142 6.31 12.96 -1.66
C PRO A 142 6.47 14.44 -1.95
N GLU A 143 6.37 14.85 -3.22
CA GLU A 143 6.50 16.25 -3.64
C GLU A 143 5.40 17.16 -3.07
N LEU A 144 4.23 16.61 -2.72
CA LEU A 144 3.13 17.34 -2.09
C LEU A 144 3.07 17.10 -0.58
N GLY A 145 3.88 16.19 -0.04
CA GLY A 145 3.82 15.74 1.35
C GLY A 145 2.49 15.07 1.73
N LEU A 146 1.76 14.53 0.75
CA LEU A 146 0.44 13.94 0.96
C LEU A 146 0.51 12.43 1.10
N GLY A 147 -0.36 11.90 1.95
CA GLY A 147 -0.70 10.49 2.01
C GLY A 147 -2.21 10.33 1.81
N ILE A 148 -2.59 9.26 1.14
CA ILE A 148 -3.95 8.96 0.72
C ILE A 148 -4.30 7.58 1.25
N ALA A 149 -5.50 7.43 1.78
CA ALA A 149 -6.07 6.14 2.12
C ALA A 149 -7.56 6.15 1.78
N LEU A 150 -8.00 5.09 1.10
CA LEU A 150 -9.39 4.91 0.70
C LEU A 150 -9.82 3.47 0.93
N LYS A 151 -11.13 3.29 1.06
CA LYS A 151 -11.79 2.00 1.22
C LYS A 151 -13.03 2.02 0.33
N CYS A 152 -13.21 0.98 -0.47
CA CYS A 152 -14.51 0.70 -1.08
C CYS A 152 -15.37 -0.10 -0.09
N ASP A 153 -16.58 0.39 0.19
CA ASP A 153 -17.46 -0.21 1.19
C ASP A 153 -17.86 -1.65 0.86
N ASP A 154 -18.06 -1.96 -0.42
CA ASP A 154 -18.38 -3.32 -0.90
C ASP A 154 -17.15 -4.25 -1.00
N GLY A 155 -15.95 -3.73 -0.68
CA GLY A 155 -14.69 -4.46 -0.71
C GLY A 155 -14.11 -4.70 -2.11
N ALA A 156 -14.71 -4.16 -3.18
CA ALA A 156 -14.29 -4.46 -4.53
C ALA A 156 -12.97 -3.75 -4.91
N GLY A 157 -11.94 -4.54 -5.25
CA GLY A 157 -10.64 -4.05 -5.71
C GLY A 157 -10.74 -3.11 -6.92
N ARG A 158 -11.56 -3.48 -7.92
CA ARG A 158 -11.77 -2.67 -9.14
C ARG A 158 -12.21 -1.23 -8.86
N ALA A 159 -12.98 -1.03 -7.78
CA ALA A 159 -13.45 0.30 -7.39
C ALA A 159 -12.35 1.05 -6.63
N GLY A 160 -11.62 0.37 -5.74
CA GLY A 160 -10.42 0.93 -5.08
C GLY A 160 -9.38 1.44 -6.07
N GLU A 161 -9.08 0.64 -7.09
CA GLU A 161 -8.14 0.93 -8.18
C GLU A 161 -8.58 2.17 -8.99
N ALA A 162 -9.83 2.22 -9.43
CA ALA A 162 -10.37 3.38 -10.15
C ALA A 162 -10.37 4.66 -9.29
N MET A 163 -10.73 4.54 -8.00
CA MET A 163 -10.76 5.68 -7.07
C MET A 163 -9.36 6.24 -6.83
N ILE A 164 -8.35 5.39 -6.57
CA ILE A 164 -7.00 5.89 -6.28
C ILE A 164 -6.39 6.59 -7.50
N ALA A 165 -6.55 6.02 -8.69
CA ALA A 165 -6.05 6.59 -9.93
C ALA A 165 -6.62 7.99 -10.18
N THR A 166 -7.91 8.19 -9.92
CA THR A 166 -8.55 9.50 -10.09
C THR A 166 -8.13 10.53 -9.04
N VAL A 167 -8.03 10.11 -7.77
CA VAL A 167 -7.53 11.01 -6.72
C VAL A 167 -6.12 11.48 -7.06
N LEU A 168 -5.25 10.58 -7.53
CA LEU A 168 -3.91 10.93 -8.00
C LEU A 168 -3.95 11.88 -9.20
N ALA A 169 -4.76 11.61 -10.22
CA ALA A 169 -4.92 12.48 -11.38
C ALA A 169 -5.33 13.91 -10.99
N LYS A 170 -6.28 14.05 -10.04
CA LYS A 170 -6.76 15.35 -9.55
C LYS A 170 -5.71 16.12 -8.76
N LEU A 171 -4.94 15.42 -7.92
CA LEU A 171 -3.89 16.04 -7.10
C LEU A 171 -2.68 16.45 -7.94
N LEU A 172 -2.42 15.74 -9.04
CA LEU A 172 -1.29 15.96 -9.94
C LEU A 172 -1.69 16.70 -11.23
N ARG A 173 -2.89 17.31 -11.27
CA ARG A 173 -3.46 17.99 -12.45
C ARG A 173 -2.61 19.13 -13.04
N ALA A 174 -1.64 19.64 -12.28
CA ALA A 174 -0.69 20.64 -12.79
C ALA A 174 0.23 20.07 -13.89
N ASP A 175 0.43 18.75 -13.89
CA ASP A 175 1.05 17.99 -14.97
C ASP A 175 -0.06 17.33 -15.80
N GLU A 176 -0.54 18.03 -16.83
CA GLU A 176 -1.70 17.60 -17.63
C GLU A 176 -1.48 16.23 -18.29
N ALA A 177 -0.26 15.94 -18.76
CA ALA A 177 0.07 14.69 -19.41
C ALA A 177 0.01 13.51 -18.42
N LEU A 178 0.57 13.69 -17.22
CA LEU A 178 0.47 12.68 -16.16
C LEU A 178 -0.97 12.50 -15.69
N ALA A 179 -1.69 13.60 -15.45
CA ALA A 179 -3.07 13.55 -15.01
C ALA A 179 -3.97 12.84 -16.03
N PHE A 180 -3.72 13.03 -17.33
CA PHE A 180 -4.39 12.30 -18.40
C PHE A 180 -4.09 10.79 -18.32
N LYS A 181 -2.81 10.40 -18.23
CA LYS A 181 -2.40 8.99 -18.11
C LYS A 181 -3.03 8.29 -16.90
N LEU A 182 -3.04 8.97 -15.74
CA LEU A 182 -3.69 8.46 -14.52
C LEU A 182 -5.21 8.35 -14.68
N SER A 183 -5.83 9.28 -15.41
CA SER A 183 -7.27 9.22 -15.72
C SER A 183 -7.61 8.05 -16.65
N GLU A 184 -6.72 7.68 -17.58
CA GLU A 184 -6.92 6.47 -18.39
C GLU A 184 -6.90 5.20 -17.54
N LEU A 185 -5.96 5.11 -16.59
CA LEU A 185 -5.89 3.99 -15.64
C LEU A 185 -7.17 3.87 -14.79
N ALA A 186 -7.76 5.00 -14.40
CA ALA A 186 -9.03 5.02 -13.67
C ALA A 186 -10.23 4.49 -14.48
N ASN A 187 -10.15 4.48 -15.81
CA ASN A 187 -11.26 4.10 -16.71
C ASN A 187 -11.02 2.74 -17.37
N THR A 188 -10.68 1.72 -16.56
CA THR A 188 -10.32 0.39 -17.05
C THR A 188 -11.44 -0.24 -17.91
N PRO A 189 -11.12 -0.75 -19.11
CA PRO A 189 -12.07 -1.51 -19.93
C PRO A 189 -12.59 -2.75 -19.20
N ILE A 190 -13.85 -3.08 -19.42
CA ILE A 190 -14.44 -4.36 -19.00
C ILE A 190 -14.51 -5.24 -20.23
N GLU A 191 -13.84 -6.39 -20.17
CA GLU A 191 -13.81 -7.38 -21.25
C GLU A 191 -14.55 -8.65 -20.84
N ASN A 192 -15.17 -9.30 -21.81
CA ASN A 192 -15.71 -10.65 -21.61
C ASN A 192 -14.59 -11.71 -21.73
N ARG A 193 -14.93 -12.99 -21.50
CA ARG A 193 -13.95 -14.08 -21.58
C ARG A 193 -13.33 -14.28 -22.97
N ASN A 194 -13.92 -13.72 -24.02
CA ASN A 194 -13.39 -13.76 -25.38
C ASN A 194 -12.53 -12.52 -25.70
N GLY A 195 -12.24 -11.65 -24.72
CA GLY A 195 -11.47 -10.41 -24.90
C GLY A 195 -12.25 -9.29 -25.60
N VAL A 196 -13.56 -9.43 -25.76
CA VAL A 196 -14.37 -8.36 -26.36
C VAL A 196 -14.70 -7.33 -25.29
N LYS A 197 -14.39 -6.06 -25.56
CA LYS A 197 -14.79 -4.93 -24.72
C LYS A 197 -16.31 -4.84 -24.65
N VAL A 198 -16.85 -5.01 -23.45
CA VAL A 198 -18.30 -4.94 -23.14
C VAL A 198 -18.66 -3.73 -22.28
N GLY A 199 -17.67 -2.98 -21.81
CA GLY A 199 -17.90 -1.76 -21.02
C GLY A 199 -16.61 -1.10 -20.57
N ALA A 200 -16.74 -0.18 -19.60
CA ALA A 200 -15.61 0.42 -18.89
C ALA A 200 -16.07 0.81 -17.48
N LEU A 201 -15.15 0.76 -16.52
CA LEU A 201 -15.35 1.40 -15.23
C LEU A 201 -15.29 2.91 -15.42
N ARG A 202 -16.19 3.61 -14.72
CA ARG A 202 -16.23 5.08 -14.70
C ARG A 202 -16.57 5.52 -13.29
N LEU A 203 -15.95 6.61 -12.87
CA LEU A 203 -16.32 7.25 -11.62
C LEU A 203 -17.57 8.11 -11.78
N THR A 204 -18.28 8.24 -10.68
CA THR A 204 -19.43 9.13 -10.59
C THR A 204 -18.97 10.59 -10.52
N ALA A 205 -19.88 11.51 -10.79
CA ALA A 205 -19.60 12.95 -10.70
C ALA A 205 -19.11 13.39 -9.32
N ALA A 206 -19.37 12.62 -8.26
CA ALA A 206 -18.88 12.92 -6.91
C ALA A 206 -17.34 12.89 -6.79
N LEU A 207 -16.66 12.19 -7.71
CA LEU A 207 -15.20 12.09 -7.76
C LEU A 207 -14.60 12.76 -9.00
N ASN A 208 -15.39 13.39 -9.88
CA ASN A 208 -14.92 14.17 -11.04
C ASN A 208 -14.73 15.65 -10.72
#